data_AF-A0A150UR64-F1
#
_entry.id   AF-A0A150UR64-F1
#
_cell.length_a   1.000
_cell.length_b   1.000
_cell.length_c   1.000
_cell.angle_alpha   90.00
_cell.angle_beta   90.00
_cell.angle_gamma   90.00
#
_symmetry.space_group_name_H-M   'P 1'
#
loop_
_entity.id
_entity.type
_entity.pdbx_description
1 polymer ?
#
loop_
_entity_poly.entity_id
_entity_poly.type
_entity_poly.pdbx_seq_one_letter_code
_entity_poly.pdbx_strand_id
1 'polypeptide(L)'
;LSTLLFLSSFTIRGELRDIAPSEIILYVYAQVEINLEEVFGIENFVALRPGAFATNLLRYRASIIAGDVSIFAPYWEIDAVTPIDIGEVSGIILAIGPRNG
;
A
#
# COMPACT_ATOMS: atom_id res chain seq x y z
N LEU A 1 -18.10 -7.06 -16.11
CA LEU A 1 -16.97 -7.58 -15.32
C LEU A 1 -16.62 -6.51 -14.30
N SER A 2 -16.69 -6.81 -13.01
CA SER A 2 -16.32 -5.88 -11.94
C SER A 2 -14.83 -6.00 -11.66
N THR A 3 -14.07 -4.93 -11.83
CA THR A 3 -12.64 -4.89 -11.46
C THR A 3 -12.50 -5.00 -9.94
N LEU A 4 -11.71 -5.96 -9.46
CA LEU A 4 -11.37 -6.07 -8.04
C LEU A 4 -10.13 -5.21 -7.75
N LEU A 5 -10.21 -4.36 -6.72
CA LEU A 5 -9.06 -3.60 -6.25
C LEU A 5 -8.67 -4.08 -4.85
N PHE A 6 -7.40 -4.45 -4.69
CA PHE A 6 -6.82 -4.85 -3.42
C PHE A 6 -5.82 -3.79 -2.95
N LEU A 7 -6.03 -3.27 -1.73
CA LEU A 7 -5.07 -2.37 -1.08
C LEU A 7 -3.89 -3.19 -0.54
N SER A 8 -2.86 -3.29 -1.35
CA SER A 8 -1.60 -3.97 -1.05
C SER A 8 -0.56 -2.99 -0.47
N SER A 9 0.74 -3.21 -0.72
CA SER A 9 1.85 -2.45 -0.13
C SER A 9 2.98 -2.18 -1.12
N PHE A 10 3.54 -0.97 -1.12
CA PHE A 10 4.72 -0.61 -1.92
C PHE A 10 5.99 -1.39 -1.53
N THR A 11 5.98 -2.07 -0.38
CA THR A 11 7.10 -2.88 0.08
C THR A 11 7.33 -4.12 -0.80
N ILE A 12 6.34 -4.52 -1.59
CA ILE A 12 6.50 -5.58 -2.59
C ILE A 12 7.30 -5.01 -3.77
N ARG A 13 8.59 -5.33 -3.80
CA ARG A 13 9.57 -4.92 -4.84
C ARG A 13 10.22 -6.16 -5.46
N GLY A 14 9.44 -6.96 -6.18
CA GLY A 14 9.95 -8.18 -6.82
C GLY A 14 8.84 -9.16 -7.13
N GLU A 15 9.25 -10.37 -7.52
CA GLU A 15 8.35 -11.49 -7.78
C GLU A 15 7.66 -11.94 -6.49
N LEU A 16 6.33 -12.03 -6.53
CA LEU A 16 5.51 -12.36 -5.36
C LEU A 16 5.91 -13.69 -4.72
N ARG A 17 6.32 -14.65 -5.56
CA ARG A 17 6.66 -16.03 -5.17
C ARG A 17 8.07 -16.16 -4.59
N ASP A 18 8.90 -15.12 -4.71
CA ASP A 18 10.25 -15.09 -4.15
C ASP A 18 10.29 -14.50 -2.73
N ILE A 19 9.18 -13.93 -2.26
CA ILE A 19 9.10 -13.32 -0.93
C ILE A 19 9.12 -14.40 0.15
N ALA A 20 10.13 -14.36 1.02
CA ALA A 20 10.31 -15.35 2.07
C ALA A 20 9.25 -15.20 3.19
N PRO A 21 8.74 -16.30 3.77
CA PRO A 21 7.82 -16.24 4.91
C PRO A 21 8.37 -15.52 6.15
N SER A 22 9.70 -15.38 6.26
CA SER A 22 10.34 -14.60 7.32
C SER A 22 10.07 -13.09 7.22
N GLU A 23 9.71 -12.58 6.04
CA GLU A 23 9.34 -11.18 5.82
C GLU A 23 7.84 -11.00 6.00
N ILE A 24 7.34 -11.22 7.23
CA ILE A 24 5.91 -11.42 7.55
C ILE A 24 4.97 -10.43 6.85
N ILE A 25 5.27 -9.13 6.91
CA ILE A 25 4.42 -8.10 6.29
C ILE A 25 4.36 -8.30 4.77
N LEU A 26 5.52 -8.42 4.10
CA LEU A 26 5.58 -8.60 2.66
C LEU A 26 4.92 -9.91 2.25
N TYR A 27 5.21 -10.99 2.99
CA TYR A 27 4.67 -12.31 2.70
C TYR A 27 3.14 -12.35 2.76
N VAL A 28 2.53 -11.74 3.78
CA VAL A 28 1.06 -11.71 3.89
C VAL A 28 0.41 -10.98 2.71
N TYR A 29 0.92 -9.81 2.31
CA TYR A 29 0.40 -9.11 1.14
C TYR A 29 0.63 -9.90 -0.16
N ALA A 30 1.81 -10.51 -0.32
CA ALA A 30 2.14 -11.31 -1.49
C ALA A 30 1.24 -12.53 -1.65
N GLN A 31 0.94 -13.24 -0.55
CA GLN A 31 0.02 -14.38 -0.58
C GLN A 31 -1.39 -13.95 -1.01
N VAL A 32 -1.87 -12.78 -0.59
CA VAL A 32 -3.18 -12.28 -1.05
C VAL A 32 -3.15 -11.97 -2.55
N GLU A 33 -2.11 -11.30 -3.04
CA GLU A 33 -1.97 -11.00 -4.46
C GLU A 33 -1.88 -12.27 -5.32
N ILE A 34 -1.10 -13.28 -4.89
CA ILE A 34 -1.01 -14.59 -5.58
C ILE A 34 -2.38 -15.25 -5.64
N ASN A 35 -3.11 -15.29 -4.53
CA ASN A 35 -4.46 -15.89 -4.51
C ASN A 35 -5.44 -15.14 -5.41
N LEU A 36 -5.34 -13.81 -5.48
CA LEU A 36 -6.18 -13.02 -6.39
C LEU A 36 -5.82 -13.28 -7.86
N GLU A 37 -4.54 -13.40 -8.18
CA GLU A 37 -4.05 -13.79 -9.51
C GLU A 37 -4.58 -15.17 -9.91
N GLU A 38 -4.50 -16.16 -9.02
CA GLU A 38 -4.93 -17.54 -9.29
C GLU A 38 -6.45 -17.68 -9.45
N VAL A 39 -7.23 -16.93 -8.67
CA VAL A 39 -8.70 -17.02 -8.68
C VAL A 39 -9.32 -16.18 -9.80
N PHE A 40 -8.83 -14.96 -10.00
CA PHE A 40 -9.43 -14.00 -10.93
C PHE A 40 -8.64 -13.82 -12.22
N GLY A 41 -7.36 -14.17 -12.25
CA GLY A 41 -6.45 -13.85 -13.35
C GLY A 41 -5.92 -12.43 -13.24
N ILE A 42 -4.67 -12.23 -13.68
CA ILE A 42 -3.94 -10.95 -13.57
C ILE A 42 -4.66 -9.76 -14.21
N GLU A 43 -5.47 -9.99 -15.24
CA GLU A 43 -6.22 -8.95 -15.96
C GLU A 43 -7.49 -8.49 -15.23
N ASN A 44 -7.92 -9.19 -14.16
CA ASN A 44 -9.21 -8.95 -13.51
C ASN A 44 -9.09 -8.38 -12.08
N PHE A 45 -7.87 -8.12 -11.61
CA PHE A 45 -7.65 -7.41 -10.35
C PHE A 45 -6.52 -6.39 -10.46
N VAL A 46 -6.52 -5.43 -9.55
CA VAL A 46 -5.46 -4.44 -9.40
C VAL A 46 -4.95 -4.47 -7.96
N ALA A 47 -3.66 -4.73 -7.78
CA ALA A 47 -2.96 -4.52 -6.52
C ALA A 47 -2.53 -3.05 -6.41
N LEU A 48 -3.26 -2.26 -5.63
CA LEU A 48 -2.88 -0.88 -5.31
C LEU A 48 -1.84 -0.90 -4.19
N ARG A 49 -0.61 -0.48 -4.48
CA ARG A 49 0.54 -0.55 -3.56
C ARG A 49 0.97 0.85 -3.07
N PRO A 50 0.24 1.48 -2.15
CA PRO A 50 0.58 2.81 -1.64
C PRO A 50 1.91 2.83 -0.89
N GLY A 51 2.56 4.00 -0.90
CA GLY A 51 3.68 4.35 -0.03
C GLY A 51 3.30 4.35 1.46
N ALA A 52 4.14 4.97 2.29
CA ALA A 52 3.85 5.03 3.72
C ALA A 52 2.61 5.88 3.98
N PHE A 53 1.77 5.50 4.93
CA PHE A 53 0.60 6.31 5.26
C PHE A 53 1.01 7.55 6.04
N ALA A 54 0.56 8.72 5.60
CA ALA A 54 0.74 9.98 6.32
C ALA A 54 0.18 9.92 7.75
N THR A 55 -0.85 9.09 7.97
CA THR A 55 -1.44 8.83 9.29
C THR A 55 -0.50 8.14 10.26
N ASN A 56 0.59 7.50 9.81
CA ASN A 56 1.62 6.96 10.69
C ASN A 56 2.28 8.06 11.54
N LEU A 57 2.29 9.31 11.08
CA LEU A 57 2.82 10.46 11.82
C LEU A 57 1.92 10.88 12.98
N LEU A 58 0.65 10.46 13.01
CA LEU A 58 -0.28 10.79 14.10
C LEU A 58 0.18 10.22 15.45
N ARG A 59 1.05 9.20 15.44
CA ARG A 59 1.67 8.68 16.67
C ARG A 59 2.48 9.74 17.45
N TYR A 60 2.95 10.78 16.77
CA TYR A 60 3.73 11.87 17.37
C TYR A 60 2.87 13.04 17.87
N ARG A 61 1.55 13.02 17.58
CA ARG A 61 0.64 14.15 17.86
C ARG A 61 0.68 14.61 19.31
N ALA A 62 0.66 13.68 20.26
CA ALA A 62 0.63 13.99 21.68
C ALA A 62 1.91 14.73 22.13
N SER A 63 3.08 14.22 21.74
CA SER A 63 4.37 14.84 22.09
C SER A 63 4.51 16.22 21.46
N ILE A 64 4.12 16.37 20.19
CA ILE A 64 4.13 17.68 19.50
C ILE A 64 3.27 18.71 20.27
N ILE A 65 2.06 18.32 20.70
CA ILE A 65 1.18 19.20 21.50
C ILE A 65 1.82 19.56 22.85
N ALA A 66 2.57 18.64 23.46
CA ALA A 66 3.30 18.88 24.70
C ALA A 66 4.59 19.69 24.53
N GLY A 67 4.96 20.06 23.29
CA GLY A 67 6.20 20.79 22.98
C GLY A 67 7.44 19.89 22.88
N ASP A 68 7.27 18.57 22.81
CA ASP A 68 8.33 17.59 22.63
C ASP A 68 8.31 17.01 21.21
N VAL A 69 9.29 17.40 20.39
CA VAL A 69 9.40 16.95 19.00
C VAL A 69 10.55 15.96 18.86
N SER A 70 10.19 14.67 18.90
CA SER A 70 11.09 13.57 18.62
C SER A 70 10.45 12.65 17.58
N ILE A 71 11.20 12.33 16.52
CA ILE A 71 10.74 11.49 15.42
C ILE A 71 11.76 10.37 15.17
N PHE A 72 11.26 9.17 14.91
CA PHE A 72 12.12 8.09 14.46
C PHE A 72 12.68 8.41 13.07
N ALA A 73 13.98 8.25 12.89
CA ALA A 73 14.69 8.45 11.62
C ALA A 73 14.40 9.83 10.96
N PRO A 74 14.80 10.95 11.59
CA PRO A 74 14.44 12.32 11.17
C PRO A 74 14.92 12.74 9.78
N TYR A 75 15.86 11.98 9.19
CA TYR A 75 16.45 12.27 7.88
C TYR A 75 15.97 11.31 6.79
N TRP A 76 15.03 10.41 7.08
CA TRP A 76 14.46 9.53 6.07
C TRP A 76 13.46 10.29 5.20
N GLU A 77 13.63 10.17 3.89
CA GLU A 77 12.60 10.56 2.94
C GLU A 77 11.54 9.47 2.87
N ILE A 78 10.28 9.89 2.98
CA ILE A 78 9.13 8.99 3.03
C ILE A 78 8.13 9.47 2.00
N ASP A 79 7.73 8.59 1.10
CA ASP A 79 6.60 8.80 0.20
C ASP A 79 5.30 8.66 1.00
N ALA A 80 4.87 9.77 1.62
CA ALA A 80 3.75 9.81 2.54
C ALA A 80 2.45 10.07 1.78
N VAL A 81 1.60 9.05 1.70
CA VAL A 81 0.31 9.09 0.97
C VAL A 81 -0.82 9.28 1.96
N THR A 82 -1.78 10.16 1.65
CA THR A 82 -2.97 10.38 2.48
C THR A 82 -4.09 9.41 2.12
N PRO A 83 -5.06 9.17 3.02
CA PRO A 83 -6.26 8.41 2.67
C PRO A 83 -7.05 8.99 1.48
N ILE A 84 -6.96 10.31 1.25
CA ILE A 84 -7.63 10.99 0.13
C ILE A 84 -6.96 10.57 -1.18
N ASP A 85 -5.63 10.59 -1.26
CA ASP A 85 -4.89 10.19 -2.46
C ASP A 85 -5.18 8.72 -2.82
N ILE A 86 -5.18 7.83 -1.82
CA ILE A 86 -5.52 6.41 -1.99
C ILE A 86 -6.95 6.28 -2.53
N GLY A 87 -7.89 7.02 -1.94
CA GLY A 87 -9.30 7.01 -2.34
C GLY A 87 -9.51 7.53 -3.76
N GLU A 88 -8.82 8.60 -4.16
CA GLU A 88 -8.90 9.18 -5.49
C GLU A 88 -8.37 8.21 -6.55
N VAL A 89 -7.17 7.66 -6.35
CA VAL A 89 -6.58 6.67 -7.28
C VAL A 89 -7.44 5.41 -7.36
N SER A 90 -7.90 4.89 -6.22
CA SER A 90 -8.78 3.72 -6.19
C SER A 90 -10.09 3.98 -6.93
N GLY A 91 -10.71 5.14 -6.69
CA GLY A 91 -11.96 5.53 -7.32
C GLY A 91 -11.82 5.66 -8.83
N ILE A 92 -10.71 6.23 -9.32
CA ILE A 92 -10.41 6.30 -10.75
C ILE A 92 -10.28 4.89 -11.33
N ILE A 93 -9.44 4.03 -10.75
CA ILE A 93 -9.25 2.65 -11.25
C ILE A 93 -10.58 1.89 -11.31
N LEU A 94 -11.43 2.02 -10.29
CA LEU A 94 -12.73 1.36 -10.25
C LEU A 94 -13.74 1.94 -11.24
N ALA A 95 -13.69 3.25 -11.51
CA ALA A 95 -14.66 3.92 -12.39
C ALA A 95 -14.34 3.75 -13.89
N ILE A 96 -13.06 3.78 -14.25
CA ILE A 96 -12.62 3.78 -15.65
C ILE A 96 -11.76 2.57 -16.04
N GLY A 97 -11.46 1.69 -15.08
CA GLY A 97 -10.52 0.59 -15.25
C GLY A 97 -9.06 0.99 -15.05
N PRO A 98 -8.15 0.02 -14.86
CA PRO A 98 -6.72 0.29 -14.87
C PRO A 98 -6.33 0.87 -16.23
N ARG A 99 -5.63 2.01 -16.22
CA ARG A 99 -4.96 2.49 -17.43
C ARG A 99 -3.62 1.77 -17.49
N ASN A 100 -3.41 0.98 -18.54
CA ASN A 100 -2.08 0.45 -18.83
C ASN A 100 -1.12 1.64 -18.98
N GLY A 101 -0.11 1.69 -18.11
CA GLY A 101 1.01 2.63 -18.19
C GLY A 101 2.12 2.05 -19.03
#